data_AF-X1MJ15-F1
#
_entry.id   AF-X1MJ15-F1
#
_cell.length_a   1.000
_cell.length_b   1.000
_cell.length_c   1.000
_cell.angle_alpha   90.00
_cell.angle_beta   90.00
_cell.angle_gamma   90.00
#
_symmetry.space_group_name_H-M   'P 1'
#
loop_
_entity.id
_entity.type
_entity.pdbx_description
1 polymer ?
#
loop_
_entity_poly.entity_id
_entity_poly.type
_entity_poly.pdbx_seq_one_letter_code
_entity_poly.pdbx_strand_id
1 'polypeptide(L)'
;AIKKQSTVNVYDNPATDIQEGKVLVVGNCDDEKINASSICCVNICNTTSTCGCDPDSENLFKECEEDGCPPNEDKFDMPPIDWLSYYNKAKQAEFYGLCSVSGKKFYQEVATTLSNKCIFTGQQFEDLWDKVGLGGTLILEHKTNEFAISTYYVEGGITVDWERHLKINGVLVVDKSVYIGNWCNGYLVINDPGPGIPSGLLTQGKMKFGGWFFFWGQDVDVEGLLYSNEEFTINGNPHIFTVVGGIIGRKFHFTYGWNNPLNIYLDNNIIKEGVWGGPQPPVGELLEYSPVVTVEHWEESY
;
A
#
# COMPACT_ATOMS: atom_id res chain seq x y z
N ALA A 1 -0.99 -13.67 7.80
CA ALA A 1 -0.44 -14.18 9.08
C ALA A 1 0.23 -13.06 9.87
N ILE A 2 -0.30 -12.71 11.06
CA ILE A 2 0.32 -11.80 12.05
C ILE A 2 0.97 -12.67 13.13
N LYS A 3 2.30 -12.59 13.32
CA LYS A 3 3.04 -13.41 14.30
C LYS A 3 3.59 -12.56 15.45
N LYS A 4 3.78 -13.12 16.66
CA LYS A 4 4.41 -12.49 17.87
C LYS A 4 3.59 -11.36 18.55
N GLN A 5 4.21 -10.55 19.43
CA GLN A 5 3.66 -9.38 20.14
C GLN A 5 3.37 -8.18 19.21
N SER A 6 2.80 -8.45 18.04
CA SER A 6 2.63 -7.46 16.98
C SER A 6 1.24 -6.88 17.05
N THR A 7 1.13 -5.59 16.75
CA THR A 7 -0.18 -4.91 16.69
C THR A 7 -0.33 -4.25 15.34
N VAL A 8 -1.47 -4.50 14.70
CA VAL A 8 -1.92 -3.82 13.49
C VAL A 8 -3.05 -2.90 13.90
N ASN A 9 -2.85 -1.61 13.73
CA ASN A 9 -3.87 -0.61 13.96
C ASN A 9 -4.45 -0.17 12.61
N VAL A 10 -5.77 -0.27 12.46
CA VAL A 10 -6.48 0.17 11.26
C VAL A 10 -7.51 1.22 11.66
N TYR A 11 -7.21 2.46 11.35
CA TYR A 11 -8.08 3.59 11.61
C TYR A 11 -8.88 3.91 10.35
N ASP A 12 -10.07 4.43 10.55
CA ASP A 12 -10.82 5.03 9.45
C ASP A 12 -10.27 6.44 9.14
N ASN A 13 -10.71 7.03 8.04
CA ASN A 13 -10.27 8.37 7.65
C ASN A 13 -10.68 9.41 8.71
N PRO A 14 -9.74 10.03 9.44
CA PRO A 14 -10.10 11.01 10.47
C PRO A 14 -10.66 12.32 9.88
N ALA A 15 -10.56 12.50 8.55
CA ALA A 15 -11.11 13.65 7.85
C ALA A 15 -12.61 13.51 7.52
N THR A 16 -13.20 12.33 7.72
CA THR A 16 -14.62 12.06 7.42
C THR A 16 -15.36 11.53 8.64
N ASP A 17 -16.62 11.94 8.81
CA ASP A 17 -17.49 11.44 9.89
C ASP A 17 -18.18 10.10 9.55
N ILE A 18 -17.95 9.57 8.33
CA ILE A 18 -18.59 8.36 7.81
C ILE A 18 -17.57 7.23 7.85
N GLN A 19 -17.98 6.04 8.33
CA GLN A 19 -17.15 4.84 8.30
C GLN A 19 -16.86 4.44 6.84
N GLU A 20 -15.62 4.62 6.39
CA GLU A 20 -15.21 4.36 5.00
C GLU A 20 -14.71 2.92 4.78
N GLY A 21 -14.01 2.34 5.75
CA GLY A 21 -13.41 1.01 5.62
C GLY A 21 -13.78 0.04 6.74
N LYS A 22 -13.76 -1.27 6.46
CA LYS A 22 -13.96 -2.35 7.45
C LYS A 22 -12.81 -3.35 7.34
N VAL A 23 -12.27 -3.82 8.47
CA VAL A 23 -11.26 -4.89 8.47
C VAL A 23 -11.95 -6.24 8.41
N LEU A 24 -11.60 -7.10 7.44
CA LEU A 24 -12.15 -8.46 7.37
C LEU A 24 -11.18 -9.50 7.92
N VAL A 25 -11.51 -10.08 9.06
CA VAL A 25 -10.73 -11.15 9.68
C VAL A 25 -11.30 -12.50 9.28
N VAL A 26 -10.48 -13.37 8.69
CA VAL A 26 -10.86 -14.77 8.45
C VAL A 26 -10.52 -15.56 9.71
N GLY A 27 -11.48 -15.70 10.62
CA GLY A 27 -11.27 -16.34 11.92
C GLY A 27 -11.98 -15.63 13.08
N ASN A 28 -11.42 -15.73 14.29
CA ASN A 28 -12.00 -15.14 15.49
C ASN A 28 -11.76 -13.61 15.55
N CYS A 29 -12.80 -12.82 15.84
CA CYS A 29 -12.69 -11.36 15.97
C CYS A 29 -11.97 -10.92 17.25
N ASP A 30 -11.92 -11.77 18.28
CA ASP A 30 -11.36 -11.43 19.60
C ASP A 30 -9.82 -11.52 19.63
N ASP A 31 -9.13 -10.98 18.62
CA ASP A 31 -7.66 -10.92 18.59
C ASP A 31 -7.17 -9.55 19.06
N GLU A 32 -6.54 -9.50 20.25
CA GLU A 32 -5.94 -8.30 20.85
C GLU A 32 -4.86 -7.64 19.96
N LYS A 33 -4.45 -8.30 18.87
CA LYS A 33 -3.42 -7.82 17.94
C LYS A 33 -3.95 -6.97 16.78
N ILE A 34 -5.26 -6.95 16.54
CA ILE A 34 -5.88 -6.08 15.53
C ILE A 34 -6.73 -5.05 16.26
N ASN A 35 -6.34 -3.78 16.17
CA ASN A 35 -7.12 -2.66 16.70
C ASN A 35 -7.71 -1.90 15.52
N ALA A 36 -9.01 -2.03 15.27
CA ALA A 36 -9.65 -1.40 14.13
C ALA A 36 -10.92 -0.63 14.51
N SER A 37 -11.22 0.43 13.75
CA SER A 37 -12.45 1.23 13.90
C SER A 37 -13.70 0.40 13.62
N SER A 38 -13.63 -0.55 12.68
CA SER A 38 -14.67 -1.54 12.44
C SER A 38 -14.07 -2.87 11.97
N ILE A 39 -14.61 -3.98 12.50
CA ILE A 39 -14.16 -5.35 12.21
C ILE A 39 -15.34 -6.17 11.70
N CYS A 40 -15.07 -6.92 10.65
CA CYS A 40 -15.93 -7.90 10.03
C CYS A 40 -15.26 -9.27 10.14
N CYS A 41 -15.99 -10.35 10.45
CA CYS A 41 -15.38 -11.67 10.57
C CYS A 41 -16.06 -12.69 9.67
N VAL A 42 -15.27 -13.36 8.84
CA VAL A 42 -15.73 -14.49 8.02
C VAL A 42 -15.94 -15.69 8.95
N ASN A 43 -17.05 -16.39 8.80
CA ASN A 43 -17.41 -17.63 9.53
C ASN A 43 -17.75 -17.50 11.03
N ILE A 44 -17.91 -16.30 11.59
CA ILE A 44 -18.56 -16.13 12.91
C ILE A 44 -20.05 -15.90 12.72
N CYS A 45 -20.75 -16.94 12.28
CA CYS A 45 -22.17 -17.13 12.57
C CYS A 45 -22.27 -18.30 13.56
N ASN A 46 -21.77 -18.11 14.78
CA ASN A 46 -21.78 -19.15 15.81
C ASN A 46 -22.47 -18.64 17.07
N THR A 47 -23.80 -18.61 17.01
CA THR A 47 -24.86 -18.78 18.04
C THR A 47 -24.68 -18.38 19.51
N THR A 48 -23.62 -17.70 19.95
CA THR A 48 -23.48 -17.30 21.38
C THR A 48 -22.75 -15.99 21.66
N SER A 49 -22.14 -15.33 20.68
CA SER A 49 -21.56 -13.99 20.84
C SER A 49 -22.28 -12.98 19.96
N THR A 50 -22.35 -11.75 20.44
CA THR A 50 -23.24 -10.63 20.06
C THR A 50 -23.09 -10.06 18.63
N CYS A 51 -22.59 -10.85 17.68
CA CYS A 51 -22.81 -10.64 16.25
C CYS A 51 -23.80 -11.71 15.78
N GLY A 52 -25.02 -11.67 16.31
CA GLY A 52 -26.07 -12.63 16.00
C GLY A 52 -26.75 -12.29 14.68
N CYS A 53 -26.38 -12.98 13.60
CA CYS A 53 -27.28 -13.18 12.47
C CYS A 53 -28.37 -14.18 12.91
N ASP A 54 -29.28 -13.73 13.78
CA ASP A 54 -30.47 -14.47 14.19
C ASP A 54 -31.63 -14.09 13.24
N PRO A 55 -32.05 -14.99 12.32
CA PRO A 55 -33.10 -14.72 11.35
C PRO A 55 -34.48 -14.49 11.99
N ASP A 56 -34.66 -14.79 13.28
CA ASP A 56 -35.95 -14.63 13.98
C ASP A 56 -36.01 -13.36 14.87
N SER A 57 -34.95 -12.54 14.90
CA SER A 57 -34.89 -11.34 15.74
C SER A 57 -35.21 -10.05 14.97
N GLU A 58 -36.50 -9.78 14.70
CA GLU A 58 -36.99 -8.59 13.96
C GLU A 58 -36.54 -7.21 14.53
N ASN A 59 -35.81 -7.16 15.66
CA ASN A 59 -35.44 -5.92 16.35
C ASN A 59 -33.92 -5.68 16.54
N LEU A 60 -33.04 -6.51 16.00
CA LEU A 60 -31.57 -6.30 16.08
C LEU A 60 -30.90 -5.91 14.75
N PHE A 61 -31.69 -5.82 13.67
CA PHE A 61 -31.23 -5.48 12.32
C PHE A 61 -30.87 -4.00 12.08
N LYS A 62 -30.79 -3.17 13.14
CA LYS A 62 -30.61 -1.71 12.96
C LYS A 62 -29.17 -1.21 13.06
N GLU A 63 -28.22 -2.02 13.52
CA GLU A 63 -26.81 -1.61 13.65
C GLU A 63 -25.85 -2.41 12.75
N CYS A 64 -26.35 -3.41 12.02
CA CYS A 64 -25.71 -3.83 10.79
C CYS A 64 -26.26 -2.94 9.67
N GLU A 65 -25.64 -1.77 9.45
CA GLU A 65 -25.98 -0.90 8.32
C GLU A 65 -26.02 -1.68 7.00
N GLU A 66 -26.83 -1.18 6.05
CA GLU A 66 -27.37 -1.81 4.83
C GLU A 66 -26.39 -2.59 3.93
N ASP A 67 -25.08 -2.49 4.17
CA ASP A 67 -24.00 -3.13 3.40
C ASP A 67 -23.34 -4.35 4.07
N GLY A 68 -24.03 -5.03 5.00
CA GLY A 68 -23.83 -6.44 5.38
C GLY A 68 -22.39 -6.98 5.51
N CYS A 69 -21.97 -7.33 6.73
CA CYS A 69 -20.77 -8.13 6.94
C CYS A 69 -21.02 -9.62 6.62
N PRO A 70 -20.18 -10.34 5.83
CA PRO A 70 -19.19 -9.93 4.83
C PRO A 70 -19.76 -9.86 3.39
N PRO A 71 -19.03 -9.31 2.40
CA PRO A 71 -19.41 -9.41 0.99
C PRO A 71 -19.60 -10.88 0.58
N ASN A 72 -20.62 -11.17 -0.25
CA ASN A 72 -20.92 -12.53 -0.75
C ASN A 72 -19.63 -13.25 -1.18
N GLU A 73 -19.55 -14.55 -0.94
CA GLU A 73 -18.34 -15.38 -1.12
C GLU A 73 -17.71 -15.31 -2.53
N ASP A 74 -18.47 -14.84 -3.52
CA ASP A 74 -18.03 -14.60 -4.90
C ASP A 74 -17.23 -13.29 -5.11
N LYS A 75 -17.00 -12.50 -4.05
CA LYS A 75 -16.48 -11.11 -4.12
C LYS A 75 -15.11 -10.91 -3.43
N PHE A 76 -14.34 -11.98 -3.21
CA PHE A 76 -13.00 -11.91 -2.58
C PHE A 76 -11.84 -11.64 -3.55
N ASP A 77 -12.13 -11.34 -4.83
CA ASP A 77 -11.08 -11.08 -5.79
C ASP A 77 -10.43 -9.71 -5.57
N MET A 78 -9.10 -9.69 -5.61
CA MET A 78 -8.31 -8.47 -5.52
C MET A 78 -8.67 -7.55 -6.70
N PRO A 79 -8.89 -6.24 -6.48
CA PRO A 79 -9.23 -5.33 -7.57
C PRO A 79 -8.11 -5.32 -8.61
N PRO A 80 -8.42 -5.52 -9.91
CA PRO A 80 -7.40 -5.56 -10.94
C PRO A 80 -6.82 -4.16 -11.15
N ILE A 81 -5.51 -4.08 -11.34
CA ILE A 81 -4.83 -2.87 -11.82
C ILE A 81 -4.70 -2.96 -13.34
N ASP A 82 -5.08 -1.90 -14.06
CA ASP A 82 -4.79 -1.75 -15.48
C ASP A 82 -3.33 -1.30 -15.67
N TRP A 83 -2.41 -2.27 -15.66
CA TRP A 83 -0.97 -2.04 -15.84
C TRP A 83 -0.64 -1.35 -17.16
N LEU A 84 -1.41 -1.64 -18.22
CA LEU A 84 -1.22 -1.04 -19.54
C LEU A 84 -1.60 0.44 -19.52
N SER A 85 -2.68 0.80 -18.82
CA SER A 85 -3.07 2.21 -18.58
C SER A 85 -1.96 2.98 -17.86
N TYR A 86 -1.38 2.43 -16.79
CA TYR A 86 -0.25 3.06 -16.09
C TYR A 86 0.99 3.22 -16.98
N TYR A 87 1.32 2.20 -17.76
CA TYR A 87 2.43 2.27 -18.71
C TYR A 87 2.20 3.36 -19.78
N ASN A 88 0.99 3.46 -20.31
CA ASN A 88 0.62 4.49 -21.28
C ASN A 88 0.63 5.90 -20.66
N LYS A 89 0.20 6.06 -19.41
CA LYS A 89 0.31 7.32 -18.66
C LYS A 89 1.76 7.73 -18.47
N ALA A 90 2.65 6.79 -18.14
CA ALA A 90 4.09 7.05 -18.06
C ALA A 90 4.68 7.49 -19.42
N LYS A 91 4.29 6.84 -20.52
CA LYS A 91 4.69 7.27 -21.88
C LYS A 91 4.22 8.67 -22.20
N GLN A 92 2.96 8.96 -21.87
CA GLN A 92 2.36 10.27 -22.12
C GLN A 92 3.05 11.35 -21.31
N ALA A 93 3.31 11.12 -20.02
CA ALA A 93 4.05 12.03 -19.15
C ALA A 93 5.48 12.30 -19.68
N GLU A 94 6.17 11.28 -20.18
CA GLU A 94 7.49 11.43 -20.79
C GLU A 94 7.44 12.25 -22.07
N PHE A 95 6.45 12.00 -22.94
CA PHE A 95 6.22 12.77 -24.16
C PHE A 95 5.99 14.26 -23.88
N TYR A 96 5.25 14.59 -22.81
CA TYR A 96 5.01 15.98 -22.38
C TYR A 96 6.13 16.58 -21.52
N GLY A 97 7.22 15.84 -21.25
CA GLY A 97 8.35 16.34 -20.46
C GLY A 97 8.01 16.59 -18.98
N LEU A 98 7.03 15.86 -18.44
CA LEU A 98 6.59 16.01 -17.05
C LEU A 98 7.47 15.23 -16.06
N CYS A 99 8.25 14.27 -16.54
CA CYS A 99 9.07 13.42 -15.69
C CYS A 99 10.33 14.14 -15.25
N SER A 100 10.68 14.02 -13.97
CA SER A 100 11.94 14.49 -13.43
C SER A 100 12.30 13.62 -12.25
N VAL A 101 13.43 12.94 -12.36
CA VAL A 101 14.01 12.20 -11.24
C VAL A 101 15.18 12.98 -10.70
N SER A 102 15.08 13.38 -9.44
CA SER A 102 16.12 14.13 -8.74
C SER A 102 16.85 13.22 -7.76
N GLY A 103 18.13 13.51 -7.53
CA GLY A 103 18.98 12.80 -6.59
C GLY A 103 19.65 13.74 -5.62
N LYS A 104 19.63 13.39 -4.34
CA LYS A 104 20.32 14.10 -3.27
C LYS A 104 21.30 13.14 -2.59
N LYS A 105 22.60 13.42 -2.68
CA LYS A 105 23.60 12.62 -1.95
C LYS A 105 23.49 12.89 -0.45
N PHE A 106 23.88 11.93 0.39
CA PHE A 106 23.78 12.04 1.85
C PHE A 106 24.36 13.34 2.43
N TYR A 107 25.48 13.84 1.89
CA TYR A 107 26.15 15.07 2.35
C TYR A 107 25.76 16.35 1.59
N GLN A 108 24.86 16.27 0.62
CA GLN A 108 24.47 17.41 -0.20
C GLN A 108 23.10 17.90 0.21
N GLU A 109 22.92 19.22 0.35
CA GLU A 109 21.61 19.79 0.66
C GLU A 109 20.71 19.91 -0.56
N VAL A 110 21.31 20.12 -1.74
CA VAL A 110 20.61 20.40 -3.00
C VAL A 110 20.45 19.12 -3.80
N ALA A 111 19.21 18.83 -4.22
CA ALA A 111 18.93 17.76 -5.16
C ALA A 111 19.29 18.17 -6.59
N THR A 112 19.79 17.23 -7.38
CA THR A 112 20.15 17.44 -8.78
C THR A 112 19.35 16.52 -9.69
N THR A 113 18.90 17.01 -10.85
CA THR A 113 18.17 16.17 -11.81
C THR A 113 19.09 15.11 -12.40
N LEU A 114 18.69 13.85 -12.28
CA LEU A 114 19.42 12.67 -12.77
C LEU A 114 18.86 12.11 -14.08
N SER A 115 17.56 12.29 -14.31
CA SER A 115 16.83 11.81 -15.49
C SER A 115 15.56 12.62 -15.71
N ASN A 116 15.12 12.75 -16.95
CA ASN A 116 13.80 13.27 -17.33
C ASN A 116 12.92 12.18 -17.95
N LYS A 117 13.20 10.91 -17.64
CA LYS A 117 12.41 9.76 -18.08
C LYS A 117 11.35 9.40 -17.04
N CYS A 118 10.23 8.85 -17.49
CA CYS A 118 9.24 8.19 -16.65
C CYS A 118 9.38 6.67 -16.70
N ILE A 119 9.94 6.11 -17.77
CA ILE A 119 10.04 4.67 -17.98
C ILE A 119 11.50 4.24 -17.88
N PHE A 120 11.74 3.24 -17.04
CA PHE A 120 13.07 2.69 -16.78
C PHE A 120 13.03 1.17 -16.91
N THR A 121 14.08 0.57 -17.44
CA THR A 121 14.36 -0.83 -17.12
C THR A 121 14.83 -0.95 -15.68
N GLY A 122 14.75 -2.14 -15.07
CA GLY A 122 15.31 -2.36 -13.73
C GLY A 122 16.78 -1.92 -13.59
N GLN A 123 17.61 -2.18 -14.62
CA GLN A 123 19.01 -1.73 -14.62
C GLN A 123 19.13 -0.21 -14.69
N GLN A 124 18.34 0.46 -15.54
CA GLN A 124 18.37 1.93 -15.63
C GLN A 124 17.92 2.59 -14.33
N PHE A 125 17.00 1.96 -13.59
CA PHE A 125 16.59 2.42 -12.28
C PHE A 125 17.70 2.21 -11.23
N GLU A 126 18.40 1.07 -11.27
CA GLU A 126 19.57 0.85 -10.40
C GLU A 126 20.71 1.83 -10.67
N ASP A 127 20.96 2.16 -11.94
CA ASP A 127 21.96 3.17 -12.32
C ASP A 127 21.66 4.56 -11.72
N LEU A 128 20.40 4.86 -11.36
CA LEU A 128 20.06 6.09 -10.64
C LEU A 128 20.56 6.04 -9.20
N TRP A 129 20.46 4.88 -8.54
CA TRP A 129 20.98 4.68 -7.20
C TRP A 129 22.49 4.83 -7.15
N ASP A 130 23.21 4.33 -8.16
CA ASP A 130 24.66 4.50 -8.25
C ASP A 130 25.08 5.98 -8.35
N LYS A 131 24.27 6.81 -9.01
CA LYS A 131 24.52 8.27 -9.08
C LYS A 131 24.32 8.97 -7.74
N VAL A 132 23.32 8.52 -6.97
CA VAL A 132 22.99 9.06 -5.64
C VAL A 132 23.96 8.57 -4.56
N GLY A 133 24.42 7.32 -4.68
CA GLY A 133 25.31 6.67 -3.72
C GLY A 133 24.60 6.19 -2.45
N LEU A 134 25.39 5.61 -1.54
CA LEU A 134 24.94 5.11 -0.24
C LEU A 134 24.35 6.24 0.61
N GLY A 135 23.28 5.96 1.34
CA GLY A 135 22.61 6.93 2.22
C GLY A 135 21.89 8.08 1.50
N GLY A 136 21.91 8.14 0.17
CA GLY A 136 21.29 9.25 -0.56
C GLY A 136 19.80 9.01 -0.85
N THR A 137 19.15 10.07 -1.33
CA THR A 137 17.72 10.10 -1.65
C THR A 137 17.50 10.20 -3.15
N LEU A 138 16.68 9.30 -3.69
CA LEU A 138 16.10 9.42 -5.02
C LEU A 138 14.67 9.96 -4.89
N ILE A 139 14.35 10.98 -5.67
CA ILE A 139 13.07 11.68 -5.61
C ILE A 139 12.42 11.59 -7.00
N LEU A 140 11.28 10.93 -7.07
CA LEU A 140 10.42 10.92 -8.26
C LEU A 140 9.46 12.12 -8.16
N GLU A 141 9.73 13.16 -8.94
CA GLU A 141 9.00 14.43 -8.82
C GLU A 141 7.61 14.35 -9.44
N HIS A 142 6.66 15.08 -8.86
CA HIS A 142 5.33 15.23 -9.41
C HIS A 142 5.27 16.45 -10.34
N LYS A 143 4.70 16.28 -11.54
CA LYS A 143 4.26 17.37 -12.41
C LYS A 143 2.99 16.95 -13.16
N THR A 144 2.11 17.92 -13.40
CA THR A 144 0.91 17.74 -14.21
C THR A 144 0.74 18.88 -15.19
N ASN A 145 0.03 18.61 -16.28
CA ASN A 145 -0.55 19.61 -17.16
C ASN A 145 -1.97 19.17 -17.57
N GLU A 146 -2.60 19.91 -18.47
CA GLU A 146 -3.96 19.62 -18.95
C GLU A 146 -4.14 18.25 -19.63
N PHE A 147 -3.04 17.59 -20.02
CA PHE A 147 -3.05 16.37 -20.83
C PHE A 147 -2.51 15.14 -20.13
N ALA A 148 -1.64 15.31 -19.13
CA ALA A 148 -0.91 14.22 -18.50
C ALA A 148 -0.48 14.53 -17.07
N ILE A 149 -0.21 13.46 -16.33
CA ILE A 149 0.29 13.48 -14.96
C ILE A 149 1.54 12.60 -14.90
N SER A 150 2.61 13.07 -14.28
CA SER A 150 3.83 12.30 -14.06
C SER A 150 3.54 10.96 -13.38
N THR A 151 3.80 9.88 -14.10
CA THR A 151 3.62 8.49 -13.67
C THR A 151 4.91 7.77 -13.94
N TYR A 152 5.52 7.15 -12.93
CA TYR A 152 6.79 6.44 -13.11
C TYR A 152 6.57 4.94 -13.25
N TYR A 153 7.29 4.32 -14.18
CA TYR A 153 7.17 2.91 -14.51
C TYR A 153 8.54 2.24 -14.60
N VAL A 154 8.69 1.09 -13.96
CA VAL A 154 9.91 0.28 -14.02
C VAL A 154 9.61 -1.09 -14.63
N GLU A 155 10.15 -1.32 -15.83
CA GLU A 155 10.19 -2.60 -16.53
C GLU A 155 11.25 -3.51 -15.87
N GLY A 156 10.96 -3.95 -14.65
CA GLY A 156 11.89 -4.70 -13.81
C GLY A 156 11.43 -4.79 -12.38
N GLY A 157 12.31 -5.27 -11.49
CA GLY A 157 12.11 -5.16 -10.04
C GLY A 157 12.93 -3.99 -9.51
N ILE A 158 12.62 -3.54 -8.30
CA ILE A 158 13.41 -2.53 -7.60
C ILE A 158 13.82 -3.04 -6.23
N THR A 159 15.00 -2.63 -5.80
CA THR A 159 15.51 -2.89 -4.47
C THR A 159 16.02 -1.59 -3.87
N VAL A 160 15.54 -1.23 -2.69
CA VAL A 160 15.97 -0.06 -1.93
C VAL A 160 16.63 -0.56 -0.66
N ASP A 161 17.96 -0.68 -0.67
CA ASP A 161 18.79 -1.16 0.44
C ASP A 161 19.87 -0.12 0.78
N TRP A 162 20.68 -0.41 1.80
CA TRP A 162 21.90 0.33 2.14
C TRP A 162 21.66 1.81 2.51
N GLU A 163 20.67 2.03 3.36
CA GLU A 163 20.25 3.35 3.84
C GLU A 163 19.78 4.28 2.72
N ARG A 164 19.46 3.75 1.54
CA ARG A 164 18.89 4.55 0.45
C ARG A 164 17.46 4.98 0.80
N HIS A 165 17.13 6.20 0.43
CA HIS A 165 15.80 6.77 0.61
C HIS A 165 15.11 6.90 -0.76
N LEU A 166 13.95 6.29 -0.91
CA LEU A 166 13.08 6.49 -2.06
C LEU A 166 11.93 7.41 -1.68
N LYS A 167 11.87 8.59 -2.30
CA LYS A 167 10.74 9.52 -2.19
C LYS A 167 9.97 9.53 -3.51
N ILE A 168 8.67 9.27 -3.42
CA ILE A 168 7.75 9.24 -4.56
C ILE A 168 6.71 10.33 -4.35
N ASN A 169 6.61 11.28 -5.29
CA ASN A 169 5.54 12.26 -5.30
C ASN A 169 4.55 11.83 -6.39
N GLY A 170 3.47 11.15 -6.00
CA GLY A 170 2.56 10.44 -6.91
C GLY A 170 2.80 8.93 -6.92
N VAL A 171 2.82 8.30 -8.09
CA VAL A 171 2.79 6.84 -8.24
C VAL A 171 4.03 6.27 -8.93
N LEU A 172 4.51 5.15 -8.41
CA LEU A 172 5.51 4.28 -9.03
C LEU A 172 4.93 2.89 -9.29
N VAL A 173 5.03 2.44 -10.53
CA VAL A 173 4.58 1.12 -10.97
C VAL A 173 5.77 0.25 -11.36
N VAL A 174 5.76 -1.01 -10.93
CA VAL A 174 6.88 -1.94 -11.08
C VAL A 174 6.41 -3.29 -11.61
N ASP A 175 6.97 -3.74 -12.74
CA ASP A 175 6.58 -5.01 -13.39
C ASP A 175 6.90 -6.24 -12.54
N LYS A 176 7.96 -6.19 -11.73
CA LYS A 176 8.37 -7.30 -10.87
C LYS A 176 8.37 -6.87 -9.42
N SER A 177 8.93 -7.70 -8.56
CA SER A 177 8.93 -7.47 -7.12
C SER A 177 9.67 -6.21 -6.68
N VAL A 178 9.19 -5.64 -5.59
CA VAL A 178 9.77 -4.52 -4.85
C VAL A 178 10.30 -5.03 -3.53
N TYR A 179 11.56 -4.69 -3.23
CA TYR A 179 12.22 -5.02 -1.97
C TYR A 179 12.72 -3.74 -1.30
N ILE A 180 12.15 -3.39 -0.15
CA ILE A 180 12.58 -2.24 0.64
C ILE A 180 13.24 -2.77 1.90
N GLY A 181 14.55 -2.53 2.00
CA GLY A 181 15.36 -2.89 3.14
C GLY A 181 15.47 -4.41 3.38
N ASN A 182 15.65 -5.18 2.31
CA ASN A 182 15.75 -6.64 2.35
C ASN A 182 17.07 -7.12 2.96
N TRP A 183 18.18 -6.40 2.72
CA TRP A 183 19.50 -6.73 3.27
C TRP A 183 19.94 -5.78 4.38
N CYS A 184 19.60 -4.50 4.27
CA CYS A 184 19.96 -3.42 5.19
C CYS A 184 18.78 -2.46 5.33
N ASN A 185 18.96 -1.27 5.89
CA ASN A 185 17.91 -0.26 5.91
C ASN A 185 17.54 0.20 4.51
N GLY A 186 16.25 0.43 4.30
CA GLY A 186 15.70 1.16 3.18
C GLY A 186 14.57 2.03 3.69
N TYR A 187 14.44 3.23 3.14
CA TYR A 187 13.42 4.18 3.55
C TYR A 187 12.50 4.49 2.38
N LEU A 188 11.20 4.52 2.63
CA LEU A 188 10.19 4.80 1.63
C LEU A 188 9.30 5.95 2.12
N VAL A 189 9.21 7.01 1.31
CA VAL A 189 8.25 8.08 1.51
C VAL A 189 7.42 8.21 0.23
N ILE A 190 6.09 8.17 0.36
CA ILE A 190 5.18 8.46 -0.75
C ILE A 190 4.27 9.60 -0.31
N ASN A 191 4.18 10.65 -1.13
CA ASN A 191 3.32 11.79 -0.86
C ASN A 191 2.22 11.82 -1.90
N ASP A 192 1.00 12.09 -1.44
CA ASP A 192 -0.14 12.27 -2.31
C ASP A 192 -0.09 13.66 -2.97
N PRO A 193 -0.07 13.78 -4.31
CA PRO A 193 -0.06 15.07 -4.98
C PRO A 193 -1.37 15.85 -4.83
N GLY A 194 -2.44 15.19 -4.41
CA GLY A 194 -3.75 15.75 -4.16
C GLY A 194 -4.87 15.06 -4.95
N PRO A 195 -6.12 15.53 -4.78
CA PRO A 195 -7.30 14.81 -5.23
C PRO A 195 -7.31 14.50 -6.73
N GLY A 196 -7.71 13.27 -7.06
CA GLY A 196 -7.82 12.74 -8.40
C GLY A 196 -6.49 12.33 -9.03
N ILE A 197 -5.40 12.29 -8.28
CA ILE A 197 -4.07 11.97 -8.78
C ILE A 197 -3.60 10.69 -8.08
N PRO A 198 -3.27 9.62 -8.84
CA PRO A 198 -2.81 8.40 -8.22
C PRO A 198 -1.51 8.61 -7.44
N SER A 199 -1.51 8.12 -6.22
CA SER A 199 -0.34 8.04 -5.33
C SER A 199 -0.15 6.61 -4.83
N GLY A 200 1.11 6.19 -4.69
CA GLY A 200 1.41 4.85 -4.20
C GLY A 200 2.56 4.13 -4.90
N LEU A 201 2.70 2.85 -4.51
CA LEU A 201 3.67 1.91 -5.04
C LEU A 201 2.93 0.65 -5.43
N LEU A 202 2.93 0.34 -6.73
CA LEU A 202 2.15 -0.76 -7.30
C LEU A 202 3.08 -1.77 -7.96
N THR A 203 2.93 -3.06 -7.67
CA THR A 203 3.74 -4.11 -8.28
C THR A 203 2.91 -5.32 -8.75
N GLN A 204 3.25 -5.83 -9.94
CA GLN A 204 2.70 -7.10 -10.44
C GLN A 204 3.28 -8.33 -9.74
N GLY A 205 4.38 -8.14 -8.98
CA GLY A 205 5.05 -9.18 -8.21
C GLY A 205 4.81 -9.04 -6.71
N LYS A 206 5.86 -9.34 -5.95
CA LYS A 206 5.86 -9.29 -4.48
C LYS A 206 6.32 -7.93 -3.97
N MET A 207 5.75 -7.48 -2.87
CA MET A 207 6.27 -6.34 -2.13
C MET A 207 6.79 -6.82 -0.78
N LYS A 208 8.06 -6.55 -0.49
CA LYS A 208 8.68 -6.92 0.78
C LYS A 208 9.32 -5.73 1.46
N PHE A 209 8.95 -5.53 2.72
CA PHE A 209 9.59 -4.60 3.62
C PHE A 209 10.37 -5.36 4.68
N GLY A 210 11.56 -4.88 4.97
CA GLY A 210 12.35 -5.36 6.08
C GLY A 210 13.28 -6.53 5.77
N GLY A 211 14.32 -6.62 6.61
CA GLY A 211 15.49 -7.44 6.39
C GLY A 211 15.90 -8.19 7.64
N TRP A 212 16.87 -9.08 7.49
CA TRP A 212 17.30 -9.99 8.55
C TRP A 212 18.05 -9.30 9.70
N PHE A 213 18.56 -8.08 9.48
CA PHE A 213 19.33 -7.33 10.48
C PHE A 213 18.42 -6.43 11.33
N PHE A 214 17.98 -6.96 12.47
CA PHE A 214 16.96 -6.40 13.36
C PHE A 214 17.31 -5.10 14.11
N PHE A 215 18.52 -4.53 13.92
CA PHE A 215 19.02 -3.43 14.76
C PHE A 215 18.89 -2.04 14.14
N TRP A 216 18.49 -1.96 12.88
CA TRP A 216 18.52 -0.72 12.12
C TRP A 216 17.08 -0.45 11.67
N GLY A 217 16.52 0.70 12.09
CA GLY A 217 15.12 1.05 11.87
C GLY A 217 14.84 1.37 10.41
N GLN A 218 13.66 0.98 9.93
CA GLN A 218 13.14 1.39 8.62
C GLN A 218 11.96 2.33 8.83
N ASP A 219 11.97 3.47 8.14
CA ASP A 219 10.82 4.37 8.13
C ASP A 219 10.10 4.23 6.79
N VAL A 220 8.83 3.83 6.86
CA VAL A 220 7.89 3.76 5.75
C VAL A 220 6.74 4.70 6.08
N ASP A 221 6.61 5.74 5.27
CA ASP A 221 5.57 6.75 5.39
C ASP A 221 4.90 6.92 4.03
N VAL A 222 3.65 6.48 3.92
CA VAL A 222 2.96 6.35 2.64
C VAL A 222 1.63 7.06 2.69
N GLU A 223 1.49 8.11 1.90
CA GLU A 223 0.19 8.64 1.46
C GLU A 223 -0.07 8.11 0.06
N GLY A 224 -0.86 7.04 -0.05
CA GLY A 224 -1.07 6.32 -1.30
C GLY A 224 -1.54 4.89 -1.14
N LEU A 225 -1.66 4.21 -2.29
CA LEU A 225 -1.94 2.77 -2.35
C LEU A 225 -0.64 1.95 -2.40
N LEU A 226 -0.48 1.01 -1.47
CA LEU A 226 0.48 -0.09 -1.61
C LEU A 226 -0.23 -1.29 -2.22
N TYR A 227 0.13 -1.65 -3.46
CA TYR A 227 -0.50 -2.77 -4.17
C TYR A 227 0.54 -3.85 -4.53
N SER A 228 0.26 -5.10 -4.16
CA SER A 228 1.06 -6.26 -4.56
C SER A 228 0.19 -7.39 -5.09
N ASN A 229 0.35 -7.70 -6.38
CA ASN A 229 -0.45 -8.71 -7.04
C ASN A 229 -0.18 -10.16 -6.54
N GLU A 230 1.00 -10.43 -5.97
CA GLU A 230 1.34 -11.75 -5.44
C GLU A 230 1.33 -11.84 -3.91
N GLU A 231 2.15 -11.04 -3.24
CA GLU A 231 2.47 -11.22 -1.82
C GLU A 231 3.04 -9.93 -1.24
N PHE A 232 2.38 -9.40 -0.22
CA PHE A 232 2.84 -8.31 0.60
C PHE A 232 3.39 -8.84 1.92
N THR A 233 4.66 -8.57 2.19
CA THR A 233 5.36 -9.09 3.36
C THR A 233 6.09 -7.97 4.08
N ILE A 234 5.88 -7.86 5.39
CA ILE A 234 6.68 -7.04 6.28
C ILE A 234 7.38 -7.98 7.27
N ASN A 235 8.71 -7.94 7.27
CA ASN A 235 9.56 -8.74 8.13
C ASN A 235 10.50 -7.86 8.94
N GLY A 236 10.47 -7.91 10.26
CA GLY A 236 11.43 -7.20 11.11
C GLY A 236 10.81 -6.03 11.87
N ASN A 237 11.60 -4.99 12.11
CA ASN A 237 11.26 -3.89 13.02
C ASN A 237 11.37 -2.53 12.31
N PRO A 238 10.38 -2.14 11.47
CA PRO A 238 10.27 -0.76 11.06
C PRO A 238 10.16 0.13 12.32
N HIS A 239 10.91 1.22 12.31
CA HIS A 239 10.82 2.21 13.38
C HIS A 239 9.48 2.94 13.26
N ILE A 240 9.08 3.30 12.04
CA ILE A 240 7.75 3.82 11.70
C ILE A 240 7.24 3.09 10.46
N PHE A 241 6.00 2.59 10.52
CA PHE A 241 5.29 2.09 9.35
C PHE A 241 3.87 2.65 9.34
N THR A 242 3.68 3.71 8.56
CA THR A 242 2.40 4.42 8.45
C THR A 242 1.94 4.41 7.00
N VAL A 243 0.66 4.09 6.80
CA VAL A 243 -0.01 4.17 5.50
C VAL A 243 -1.30 4.95 5.66
N VAL A 244 -1.42 6.08 4.97
CA VAL A 244 -2.67 6.81 4.72
C VAL A 244 -3.12 6.44 3.29
N GLY A 245 -4.29 5.85 3.15
CA GLY A 245 -4.72 5.19 1.91
C GLY A 245 -5.00 3.72 2.17
N GLY A 246 -4.28 2.80 1.53
CA GLY A 246 -4.55 1.38 1.72
C GLY A 246 -3.42 0.44 1.32
N ILE A 247 -3.53 -0.80 1.79
CA ILE A 247 -2.68 -1.92 1.36
C ILE A 247 -3.58 -2.96 0.72
N ILE A 248 -3.31 -3.29 -0.54
CA ILE A 248 -4.00 -4.35 -1.26
C ILE A 248 -2.95 -5.38 -1.67
N GLY A 249 -3.11 -6.60 -1.19
CA GLY A 249 -2.21 -7.69 -1.54
C GLY A 249 -2.94 -9.01 -1.56
N ARG A 250 -2.64 -9.85 -2.55
CA ARG A 250 -3.23 -11.19 -2.63
C ARG A 250 -2.92 -12.05 -1.40
N LYS A 251 -1.73 -11.87 -0.81
CA LYS A 251 -1.32 -12.49 0.44
C LYS A 251 -0.65 -11.46 1.33
N PHE A 252 -0.97 -11.47 2.61
CA PHE A 252 -0.37 -10.57 3.59
C PHE A 252 0.36 -11.34 4.70
N HIS A 253 1.66 -11.09 4.83
CA HIS A 253 2.50 -11.63 5.90
C HIS A 253 3.10 -10.50 6.73
N PHE A 254 2.85 -10.54 8.03
CA PHE A 254 3.40 -9.58 8.98
C PHE A 254 4.10 -10.35 10.10
N THR A 255 5.43 -10.33 10.07
CA THR A 255 6.26 -10.97 11.08
C THR A 255 7.11 -9.92 11.77
N TYR A 256 6.80 -9.66 13.03
CA TYR A 256 7.38 -8.54 13.77
C TYR A 256 8.29 -8.98 14.91
N GLY A 257 9.10 -8.05 15.43
CA GLY A 257 10.03 -8.32 16.54
C GLY A 257 9.73 -7.62 17.89
N TRP A 258 9.14 -6.41 17.91
CA TRP A 258 9.24 -5.50 19.09
C TRP A 258 8.23 -4.32 19.12
N ASN A 259 7.14 -4.31 19.90
CA ASN A 259 6.21 -3.18 20.26
C ASN A 259 5.84 -1.96 19.35
N ASN A 260 6.39 -1.71 18.15
CA ASN A 260 5.90 -0.63 17.27
C ASN A 260 4.74 -1.13 16.40
N PRO A 261 3.62 -0.41 16.36
CA PRO A 261 2.48 -0.83 15.57
C PRO A 261 2.66 -0.53 14.07
N LEU A 262 2.04 -1.36 13.24
CA LEU A 262 1.70 -0.99 11.86
C LEU A 262 0.45 -0.11 11.91
N ASN A 263 0.53 1.15 11.45
CA ASN A 263 -0.60 2.06 11.43
C ASN A 263 -1.11 2.23 10.00
N ILE A 264 -2.38 1.92 9.79
CA ILE A 264 -3.09 2.12 8.52
C ILE A 264 -4.25 3.07 8.79
N TYR A 265 -4.34 4.15 8.03
CA TYR A 265 -5.46 5.09 8.02
C TYR A 265 -6.13 4.95 6.66
N LEU A 266 -7.31 4.32 6.63
CA LEU A 266 -8.01 4.05 5.39
C LEU A 266 -8.48 5.37 4.76
N ASP A 267 -8.17 5.57 3.48
CA ASP A 267 -8.71 6.69 2.68
C ASP A 267 -9.21 6.14 1.34
N ASN A 268 -10.54 6.06 1.20
CA ASN A 268 -11.15 5.44 0.04
C ASN A 268 -10.90 6.19 -1.26
N ASN A 269 -10.70 7.52 -1.21
CA ASN A 269 -10.42 8.30 -2.42
C ASN A 269 -9.02 7.98 -2.94
N ILE A 270 -8.02 7.99 -2.06
CA ILE A 270 -6.63 7.61 -2.40
C ILE A 270 -6.59 6.17 -2.95
N ILE A 271 -7.30 5.24 -2.31
CA ILE A 271 -7.35 3.84 -2.74
C ILE A 271 -7.97 3.71 -4.14
N LYS A 272 -9.11 4.35 -4.37
CA LYS A 272 -9.80 4.37 -5.67
C LYS A 272 -8.91 4.96 -6.77
N GLU A 273 -8.26 6.08 -6.47
CA GLU A 273 -7.35 6.75 -7.38
C GLU A 273 -6.15 5.87 -7.74
N GLY A 274 -5.59 5.15 -6.77
CA GLY A 274 -4.52 4.18 -6.97
C GLY A 274 -4.94 2.91 -7.72
N VAL A 275 -6.20 2.47 -7.60
CA VAL A 275 -6.71 1.30 -8.35
C VAL A 275 -6.95 1.66 -9.81
N TRP A 276 -7.58 2.81 -10.06
CA TRP A 276 -7.98 3.24 -11.41
C TRP A 276 -6.91 4.05 -12.15
N GLY A 277 -5.88 4.49 -11.43
CA GLY A 277 -4.89 5.45 -11.92
C GLY A 277 -5.46 6.83 -12.17
N GLY A 278 -6.52 7.24 -11.47
CA GLY A 278 -7.19 8.52 -11.67
C GLY A 278 -8.51 8.63 -10.90
N PRO A 279 -9.21 9.77 -11.03
CA PRO A 279 -10.34 10.13 -10.15
C PRO A 279 -11.61 9.28 -10.37
N GLN A 280 -11.68 8.54 -11.46
CA GLN A 280 -12.88 7.80 -11.86
C GLN A 280 -12.53 6.40 -12.34
N PRO A 281 -13.43 5.42 -12.14
CA PRO A 281 -13.27 4.11 -12.74
C PRO A 281 -13.27 4.21 -14.26
N PRO A 282 -12.68 3.23 -14.96
CA PRO A 282 -12.97 3.01 -16.36
C PRO A 282 -14.50 2.97 -16.60
N VAL A 283 -14.96 3.52 -17.72
CA VAL A 283 -16.40 3.60 -18.05
C VAL A 283 -17.04 2.21 -17.97
N GLY A 284 -17.96 2.03 -17.03
CA GLY A 284 -18.70 0.77 -16.85
C GLY A 284 -18.26 -0.08 -15.65
N GLU A 285 -17.24 0.33 -14.91
CA GLU A 285 -16.78 -0.37 -13.70
C GLU A 285 -17.21 0.40 -12.43
N LEU A 286 -17.83 -0.29 -11.48
CA LEU A 286 -18.03 0.22 -10.12
C LEU A 286 -17.05 -0.56 -9.24
N LEU A 287 -16.22 0.14 -8.44
CA LEU A 287 -15.64 -0.52 -7.27
C LEU A 287 -16.80 -0.70 -6.29
N GLU A 288 -17.33 -1.93 -6.22
CA GLU A 288 -18.42 -2.28 -5.30
C GLU A 288 -17.95 -2.44 -3.85
N TYR A 289 -16.66 -2.26 -3.51
CA TYR A 289 -16.17 -2.55 -2.16
C TYR A 289 -15.14 -1.55 -1.64
N SER A 290 -15.21 -1.32 -0.32
CA SER A 290 -14.07 -0.89 0.50
C SER A 290 -12.98 -1.97 0.45
N PRO A 291 -11.68 -1.60 0.47
CA PRO A 291 -10.60 -2.56 0.45
C PRO A 291 -10.73 -3.55 1.61
N VAL A 292 -10.78 -4.83 1.26
CA VAL A 292 -10.87 -5.93 2.22
C VAL A 292 -9.45 -6.39 2.55
N VAL A 293 -8.98 -6.13 3.76
CA VAL A 293 -7.72 -6.71 4.25
C VAL A 293 -7.98 -8.14 4.71
N THR A 294 -7.80 -9.12 3.83
CA THR A 294 -8.02 -10.55 4.16
C THR A 294 -6.81 -11.16 4.87
N VAL A 295 -6.97 -11.59 6.12
CA VAL A 295 -5.95 -12.35 6.85
C VAL A 295 -6.27 -13.84 6.78
N GLU A 296 -5.83 -14.54 5.72
CA GLU A 296 -6.27 -15.93 5.39
C GLU A 296 -5.84 -17.04 6.37
N HIS A 297 -4.69 -16.90 7.04
CA HIS A 297 -4.18 -17.94 7.93
C HIS A 297 -3.24 -17.38 8.99
N TRP A 298 -3.29 -17.96 10.18
CA TRP A 298 -2.33 -17.73 11.26
C TRP A 298 -1.88 -19.09 11.81
N GLU A 299 -0.58 -19.23 12.06
CA GLU A 299 0.01 -20.47 12.57
C GLU A 299 1.08 -20.15 13.61
N GLU A 300 0.96 -20.79 14.77
CA GLU A 300 1.91 -20.76 15.88
C GLU A 300 2.87 -21.95 15.75
N SER A 301 4.18 -21.71 15.79
CA SER A 301 5.16 -22.79 15.96
C SER A 301 5.93 -22.52 17.25
N TYR A 302 5.73 -23.40 18.23
CA TYR A 302 6.43 -23.41 19.52
C TYR A 302 7.81 -24.06 19.40
#